data_AF-A0AAN9GLY9-F1
#
_entry.id   AF-A0AAN9GLY9-F1
#
_cell.length_a   1.000
_cell.length_b   1.000
_cell.length_c   1.000
_cell.angle_alpha   90.00
_cell.angle_beta   90.00
_cell.angle_gamma   90.00
#
_symmetry.space_group_name_H-M   'P 1'
#
loop_
_entity.id
_entity.type
_entity.pdbx_description
1 polymer ?
#
loop_
_entity_poly.entity_id
_entity_poly.type
_entity_poly.pdbx_seq_one_letter_code
_entity_poly.pdbx_strand_id
1 'polypeptide(L)'
;MAESWVPCNWKNDKVLELAVLSFLQNCPFSQILHEDRGPPTAEDLDVCRCVTSFTNDVIRIRIKHQDDAGFILKIAPDSKKDDMTELLLPPERGQMEFEALTYFNTLVPGCAPCPLFYDKFNKILCMRELSDHQPLSGAVLSGQFSDIGARALGTALASLHAVTHTLTVGTDRLQELSQQFRARDSMMTLLRTYHFERPFDPSDSGRRCHPSVLRMLPEVFGDAAVMKAKEEVKRSFMNDLECLVHGDLHIESVLVNGSDIKIIDAEFTRVGPCAYDLGLLLATLLIVFHRYRHVVLVPQRPDLYNSQHTDDIADPDHIVKASDTVNVASTQSDTKDSCVSGGEKNGHGKLIKKGKKCQDVPKTQGDGGRENCFAEAVDCRDGNADENTADSHQVFNIEESLKTEDSDQGSGRRKPDANDADSGNHGSSNHDNLAAPDTDEAKVELEDQTDVRADDIIRKCSVLLQEYTERLGESLHSSVRDREKFQQTLLQGVAAFTGCEMLAWVIGPPHMDFMDSSPPAQVDCVRTALHLLRHMQRIVCVEDLVRLLHPTYGKNVSQRQDNLTGDDSK
;
A
#
# COMPACT_ATOMS: atom_id res chain seq x y z
N MET A 1 9.54 6.14 -2.53
CA MET A 1 10.22 7.47 -2.59
C MET A 1 11.68 7.31 -2.14
N ALA A 2 12.54 8.34 -2.19
CA ALA A 2 13.89 8.25 -1.62
C ALA A 2 13.84 8.44 -0.09
N GLU A 3 14.25 7.44 0.67
CA GLU A 3 14.22 7.48 2.14
C GLU A 3 15.17 8.55 2.70
N SER A 4 14.62 9.54 3.38
CA SER A 4 15.41 10.57 4.06
C SER A 4 15.93 10.05 5.40
N TRP A 5 17.07 9.35 5.34
CA TRP A 5 17.85 8.90 6.48
C TRP A 5 18.61 10.06 7.14
N VAL A 6 18.25 10.42 8.36
CA VAL A 6 18.88 11.50 9.13
C VAL A 6 19.81 10.92 10.21
N PRO A 7 21.13 11.21 10.20
CA PRO A 7 22.04 10.81 11.27
C PRO A 7 21.62 11.41 12.61
N CYS A 8 21.57 10.61 13.67
CA CYS A 8 20.98 11.02 14.94
C CYS A 8 21.93 10.81 16.14
N ASN A 9 21.98 11.81 17.03
CA ASN A 9 22.67 11.68 18.32
C ASN A 9 21.78 10.90 19.30
N TRP A 10 21.76 9.58 19.14
CA TRP A 10 20.92 8.66 19.90
C TRP A 10 21.12 8.74 21.42
N LYS A 11 22.31 9.16 21.90
CA LYS A 11 22.63 9.33 23.34
C LYS A 11 21.78 10.42 24.03
N ASN A 12 21.04 11.25 23.27
CA ASN A 12 20.16 12.30 23.79
C ASN A 12 18.65 12.05 23.54
N ASP A 13 18.27 10.95 22.88
CA ASP A 13 16.88 10.57 22.62
C ASP A 13 16.62 9.20 23.25
N LYS A 14 15.72 9.15 24.24
CA LYS A 14 15.45 7.93 25.01
C LYS A 14 14.90 6.77 24.16
N VAL A 15 14.21 7.04 23.05
CA VAL A 15 13.71 6.00 22.15
C VAL A 15 14.88 5.40 21.37
N LEU A 16 15.79 6.24 20.88
CA LEU A 16 16.98 5.81 20.16
C LEU A 16 18.00 5.11 21.07
N GLU A 17 18.15 5.58 22.32
CA GLU A 17 18.95 4.91 23.35
C GLU A 17 18.43 3.50 23.65
N LEU A 18 17.12 3.33 23.87
CA LEU A 18 16.51 2.01 24.06
C LEU A 18 16.68 1.11 22.81
N ALA A 19 16.57 1.68 21.61
CA ALA A 19 16.80 0.94 20.36
C ALA A 19 18.24 0.42 20.24
N VAL A 20 19.23 1.28 20.48
CA VAL A 20 20.66 0.91 20.44
C VAL A 20 21.02 -0.10 21.53
N LEU A 21 20.51 0.08 22.75
CA LEU A 21 20.76 -0.88 23.84
C LEU A 21 20.10 -2.25 23.56
N SER A 22 18.88 -2.28 23.03
CA SER A 22 18.21 -3.53 22.64
C SER A 22 18.95 -4.24 21.50
N PHE A 23 19.46 -3.51 20.50
CA PHE A 23 20.33 -4.06 19.45
C PHE A 23 21.59 -4.71 20.04
N LEU A 24 22.33 -3.98 20.88
CA LEU A 24 23.56 -4.47 21.49
C LEU A 24 23.35 -5.66 22.44
N GLN A 25 22.16 -5.79 23.03
CA GLN A 25 21.82 -6.89 23.94
C GLN A 25 21.28 -8.14 23.21
N ASN A 26 20.43 -7.97 22.21
CA ASN A 26 19.60 -9.05 21.65
C ASN A 26 20.04 -9.53 20.25
N CYS A 27 20.90 -8.79 19.54
CA CYS A 27 21.33 -9.19 18.20
C CYS A 27 22.31 -10.39 18.26
N PRO A 28 22.12 -11.45 17.47
CA PRO A 28 22.95 -12.66 17.52
C PRO A 28 24.30 -12.46 16.80
N PHE A 29 25.16 -11.57 17.32
CA PHE A 29 26.40 -11.14 16.67
C PHE A 29 27.33 -12.30 16.23
N SER A 30 27.40 -13.38 17.01
CA SER A 30 28.19 -14.58 16.68
C SER A 30 27.66 -15.41 15.51
N GLN A 31 26.48 -15.11 14.97
CA GLN A 31 25.88 -15.78 13.80
C GLN A 31 25.92 -14.91 12.54
N ILE A 32 26.25 -13.62 12.67
CA ILE A 32 26.09 -12.59 11.61
C ILE A 32 27.36 -11.76 11.37
N LEU A 33 28.36 -11.84 12.26
CA LEU A 33 29.68 -11.24 12.09
C LEU A 33 30.72 -12.34 11.86
N HIS A 34 31.82 -12.01 11.17
CA HIS A 34 32.95 -12.92 11.00
C HIS A 34 33.61 -13.28 12.34
N GLU A 35 34.04 -14.53 12.48
CA GLU A 35 34.51 -15.15 13.74
C GLU A 35 35.62 -14.36 14.47
N ASP A 36 36.47 -13.65 13.74
CA ASP A 36 37.55 -12.82 14.29
C ASP A 36 37.08 -11.53 15.01
N ARG A 37 35.79 -11.17 14.97
CA ARG A 37 35.26 -9.95 15.60
C ARG A 37 34.22 -10.26 16.68
N GLY A 38 34.44 -9.73 17.88
CA GLY A 38 33.45 -9.71 18.95
C GLY A 38 32.25 -8.78 18.65
N PRO A 39 31.23 -8.77 19.53
CA PRO A 39 30.10 -7.85 19.39
C PRO A 39 30.57 -6.38 19.42
N PRO A 40 29.93 -5.49 18.64
CA PRO A 40 30.28 -4.07 18.61
C PRO A 40 29.99 -3.38 19.95
N THR A 41 30.68 -2.28 20.23
CA THR A 41 30.31 -1.36 21.30
C THR A 41 29.36 -0.29 20.77
N ALA A 42 28.75 0.47 21.67
CA ALA A 42 27.89 1.60 21.30
C ALA A 42 28.62 2.75 20.57
N GLU A 43 29.96 2.76 20.56
CA GLU A 43 30.76 3.78 19.84
C GLU A 43 31.11 3.35 18.41
N ASP A 44 31.03 2.04 18.14
CA ASP A 44 31.25 1.42 16.82
C ASP A 44 30.03 1.53 15.89
N LEU A 45 28.91 2.09 16.36
CA LEU A 45 27.66 2.19 15.60
C LEU A 45 27.50 3.57 14.95
N ASP A 46 27.05 3.58 13.70
CA ASP A 46 26.43 4.74 13.05
C ASP A 46 24.92 4.53 13.01
N VAL A 47 24.16 5.52 13.48
CA VAL A 47 22.71 5.42 13.68
C VAL A 47 22.00 6.53 12.91
N CYS A 48 20.96 6.16 12.16
CA CYS A 48 20.11 7.07 11.40
C CYS A 48 18.64 6.80 11.70
N ARG A 49 17.80 7.84 11.73
CA ARG A 49 16.32 7.70 11.75
C ARG A 49 15.77 7.97 10.36
N CYS A 50 14.87 7.12 9.87
CA CYS A 50 14.07 7.42 8.69
C CYS A 50 12.93 8.35 9.11
N VAL A 51 12.73 9.46 8.41
CA VAL A 51 11.68 10.46 8.74
C VAL A 51 10.45 10.40 7.83
N THR A 52 10.33 9.36 7.00
CA THR A 52 9.18 9.10 6.10
C THR A 52 8.31 7.91 6.52
N SER A 53 8.57 7.30 7.68
CA SER A 53 7.73 6.23 8.23
C SER A 53 6.54 6.80 9.00
N PHE A 54 5.33 6.31 8.72
CA PHE A 54 4.09 6.84 9.29
C PHE A 54 3.64 6.14 10.57
N THR A 55 3.53 4.80 10.57
CA THR A 55 2.94 4.03 11.69
C THR A 55 3.95 3.64 12.77
N ASN A 56 5.25 3.64 12.47
CA ASN A 56 6.31 3.11 13.31
C ASN A 56 7.59 3.96 13.23
N ASP A 57 8.43 3.90 14.26
CA ASP A 57 9.75 4.53 14.22
C ASP A 57 10.77 3.59 13.58
N VAL A 58 11.38 3.99 12.46
CA VAL A 58 12.32 3.16 11.69
C VAL A 58 13.73 3.71 11.81
N ILE A 59 14.62 2.93 12.43
CA ILE A 59 16.00 3.26 12.75
C ILE A 59 16.93 2.34 11.95
N ARG A 60 17.94 2.89 11.30
CA ARG A 60 19.06 2.13 10.73
C ARG A 60 20.24 2.17 11.68
N ILE A 61 20.87 1.02 11.87
CA ILE A 61 22.18 0.86 12.51
C ILE A 61 23.14 0.24 11.49
N ARG A 62 24.32 0.84 11.34
CA ARG A 62 25.47 0.22 10.64
C ARG A 62 26.66 0.12 11.58
N ILE A 63 27.45 -0.94 11.44
CA ILE A 63 28.68 -1.11 12.21
C ILE A 63 29.86 -0.50 11.42
N LYS A 64 30.63 0.37 12.07
CA LYS A 64 31.78 1.05 11.47
C LYS A 64 32.83 0.03 10.99
N HIS A 65 33.38 0.28 9.81
CA HIS A 65 34.38 -0.59 9.18
C HIS A 65 33.86 -2.03 8.94
N GLN A 66 32.55 -2.15 8.67
CA GLN A 66 31.85 -3.32 8.14
C GLN A 66 30.77 -2.85 7.16
N ASP A 67 31.17 -2.56 5.92
CA ASP A 67 30.31 -1.88 4.95
C ASP A 67 29.05 -2.70 4.58
N ASP A 68 29.13 -4.04 4.70
CA ASP A 68 28.04 -4.99 4.48
C ASP A 68 27.17 -5.27 5.74
N ALA A 69 27.42 -4.61 6.87
CA ALA A 69 26.76 -4.88 8.16
C ALA A 69 25.69 -3.85 8.53
N GLY A 70 24.67 -3.72 7.68
CA GLY A 70 23.48 -2.90 7.94
C GLY A 70 22.32 -3.64 8.60
N PHE A 71 21.59 -2.93 9.46
CA PHE A 71 20.46 -3.43 10.24
C PHE A 71 19.34 -2.38 10.31
N ILE A 72 18.09 -2.85 10.27
CA ILE A 72 16.90 -2.03 10.45
C ILE A 72 16.22 -2.45 11.76
N LEU A 73 15.96 -1.47 12.62
CA LEU A 73 15.12 -1.58 13.81
C LEU A 73 13.81 -0.83 13.55
N LYS A 74 12.69 -1.52 13.64
CA LYS A 74 11.34 -0.95 13.52
C LYS A 74 10.65 -1.04 14.88
N ILE A 75 10.21 0.11 15.39
CA ILE A 75 9.68 0.27 16.75
C ILE A 75 8.21 0.65 16.63
N ALA A 76 7.32 -0.10 17.31
CA ALA A 76 5.88 0.16 17.32
C ALA A 76 5.46 0.88 18.62
N PRO A 77 5.30 2.22 18.64
CA PRO A 77 5.13 2.94 19.90
C PRO A 77 3.73 2.77 20.49
N ASP A 78 3.65 2.50 21.80
CA ASP A 78 2.41 2.31 22.58
C ASP A 78 1.41 3.50 22.47
N SER A 79 1.91 4.69 22.12
CA SER A 79 1.14 5.94 22.06
C SER A 79 0.81 6.42 20.63
N LYS A 80 1.27 5.73 19.57
CA LYS A 80 1.03 6.16 18.20
C LYS A 80 -0.45 5.99 17.83
N LYS A 81 -1.05 7.08 17.36
CA LYS A 81 -2.35 7.08 16.68
C LYS A 81 -2.15 7.19 15.18
N ASP A 82 -3.12 6.71 14.41
CA ASP A 82 -3.29 7.20 13.05
C ASP A 82 -3.73 8.68 13.05
N ASP A 83 -3.10 9.48 12.19
CA ASP A 83 -3.18 10.94 12.25
C ASP A 83 -4.45 11.53 11.60
N MET A 84 -5.26 10.71 10.90
CA MET A 84 -6.49 11.14 10.23
C MET A 84 -7.76 10.58 10.92
N THR A 85 -7.67 9.44 11.60
CA THR A 85 -8.78 8.75 12.29
C THR A 85 -8.69 8.81 13.81
N GLU A 86 -7.56 9.28 14.37
CA GLU A 86 -7.26 9.32 15.81
C GLU A 86 -7.29 7.94 16.50
N LEU A 87 -7.32 6.84 15.72
CA LEU A 87 -7.31 5.47 16.23
C LEU A 87 -5.94 5.13 16.82
N LEU A 88 -5.93 4.63 18.06
CA LEU A 88 -4.71 4.13 18.70
C LEU A 88 -4.25 2.84 17.99
N LEU A 89 -3.01 2.84 17.49
CA LEU A 89 -2.42 1.69 16.83
C LEU A 89 -1.81 0.76 17.90
N PRO A 90 -2.20 -0.52 17.94
CA PRO A 90 -1.76 -1.45 18.98
C PRO A 90 -0.26 -1.75 18.78
N PRO A 91 0.59 -1.68 19.82
CA PRO A 91 2.02 -1.96 19.71
C PRO A 91 2.30 -3.42 19.30
N GLU A 92 1.35 -4.33 19.49
CA GLU A 92 1.41 -5.72 19.02
C GLU A 92 1.53 -5.86 17.49
N ARG A 93 1.35 -4.78 16.71
CA ARG A 93 1.60 -4.79 15.26
C ARG A 93 3.06 -5.11 14.90
N GLY A 94 4.02 -4.64 15.71
CA GLY A 94 5.44 -5.01 15.55
C GLY A 94 5.73 -6.49 15.88
N GLN A 95 4.92 -7.11 16.74
CA GLN A 95 4.96 -8.55 16.97
C GLN A 95 4.34 -9.31 15.79
N MET A 96 3.21 -8.82 15.25
CA MET A 96 2.56 -9.39 14.05
C MET A 96 3.52 -9.39 12.86
N GLU A 97 4.22 -8.28 12.62
CA GLU A 97 5.21 -8.17 11.55
C GLU A 97 6.40 -9.13 11.76
N PHE A 98 6.95 -9.24 12.98
CA PHE A 98 7.99 -10.23 13.28
C PHE A 98 7.54 -11.67 12.98
N GLU A 99 6.35 -12.05 13.45
CA GLU A 99 5.79 -13.38 13.25
C GLU A 99 5.46 -13.66 11.77
N ALA A 100 4.96 -12.65 11.04
CA ALA A 100 4.63 -12.74 9.62
C ALA A 100 5.88 -12.85 8.74
N LEU A 101 6.85 -11.94 8.87
CA LEU A 101 8.11 -11.98 8.09
C LEU A 101 8.92 -13.25 8.37
N THR A 102 8.86 -13.77 9.61
CA THR A 102 9.43 -15.08 9.95
C THR A 102 8.68 -16.20 9.25
N TYR A 103 7.34 -16.23 9.33
CA TYR A 103 6.56 -17.31 8.75
C TYR A 103 6.61 -17.32 7.21
N PHE A 104 6.55 -16.16 6.56
CA PHE A 104 6.76 -16.03 5.11
C PHE A 104 8.10 -16.62 4.67
N ASN A 105 9.18 -16.39 5.42
CA ASN A 105 10.49 -17.01 5.16
C ASN A 105 10.51 -18.54 5.41
N THR A 106 9.65 -19.10 6.25
CA THR A 106 9.51 -20.57 6.38
C THR A 106 8.69 -21.20 5.24
N LEU A 107 7.83 -20.43 4.58
CA LEU A 107 6.97 -20.87 3.48
C LEU A 107 7.62 -20.70 2.11
N VAL A 108 8.29 -19.56 1.89
CA VAL A 108 9.02 -19.22 0.67
C VAL A 108 10.35 -18.58 1.09
N PRO A 109 11.42 -19.38 1.27
CA PRO A 109 12.70 -18.90 1.79
C PRO A 109 13.25 -17.69 1.03
N GLY A 110 13.53 -16.61 1.75
CA GLY A 110 14.11 -15.39 1.21
C GLY A 110 13.12 -14.38 0.62
N CYS A 111 11.80 -14.64 0.60
CA CYS A 111 10.79 -13.73 0.03
C CYS A 111 10.54 -12.44 0.85
N ALA A 112 11.17 -12.32 2.01
CA ALA A 112 11.03 -11.23 2.97
C ALA A 112 12.36 -11.04 3.73
N PRO A 113 12.67 -9.85 4.29
CA PRO A 113 13.87 -9.67 5.11
C PRO A 113 13.84 -10.62 6.30
N CYS A 114 14.96 -11.28 6.58
CA CYS A 114 15.08 -12.20 7.71
C CYS A 114 15.06 -11.42 9.05
N PRO A 115 14.07 -11.66 9.93
CA PRO A 115 14.06 -11.07 11.26
C PRO A 115 15.12 -11.72 12.17
N LEU A 116 15.86 -10.88 12.90
CA LEU A 116 16.94 -11.32 13.79
C LEU A 116 16.47 -11.49 15.24
N PHE A 117 15.62 -10.57 15.72
CA PHE A 117 14.94 -10.68 17.01
C PHE A 117 13.70 -9.77 17.08
N TYR A 118 12.84 -10.03 18.06
CA TYR A 118 11.80 -9.09 18.50
C TYR A 118 11.86 -8.87 20.02
N ASP A 119 12.18 -7.64 20.43
CA ASP A 119 12.15 -7.22 21.82
C ASP A 119 10.71 -6.91 22.22
N LYS A 120 10.04 -7.91 22.81
CA LYS A 120 8.65 -7.82 23.26
C LYS A 120 8.42 -6.77 24.36
N PHE A 121 9.45 -6.39 25.12
CA PHE A 121 9.33 -5.34 26.12
C PHE A 121 9.29 -3.97 25.44
N ASN A 122 10.32 -3.65 24.65
CA ASN A 122 10.49 -2.34 24.01
C ASN A 122 9.74 -2.19 22.66
N LYS A 123 9.09 -3.25 22.15
CA LYS A 123 8.36 -3.30 20.87
C LYS A 123 9.24 -3.07 19.63
N ILE A 124 10.46 -3.63 19.66
CA ILE A 124 11.47 -3.45 18.62
C ILE A 124 11.62 -4.75 17.81
N LEU A 125 11.27 -4.68 16.53
CA LEU A 125 11.63 -5.67 15.51
C LEU A 125 13.00 -5.30 14.93
N CYS A 126 13.95 -6.24 14.92
CA CYS A 126 15.25 -6.07 14.28
C CYS A 126 15.39 -7.03 13.10
N MET A 127 15.86 -6.52 11.95
CA MET A 127 16.11 -7.27 10.72
C MET A 127 17.37 -6.75 9.99
N ARG A 128 17.81 -7.45 8.95
CA ARG A 128 18.92 -7.01 8.09
C ARG A 128 18.51 -5.84 7.19
N GLU A 129 19.41 -4.88 6.96
CA GLU A 129 19.23 -3.85 5.93
C GLU A 129 19.47 -4.43 4.53
N LEU A 130 18.57 -4.11 3.59
CA LEU A 130 18.62 -4.53 2.19
C LEU A 130 19.14 -3.40 1.31
N SER A 131 20.37 -2.94 1.56
CA SER A 131 20.96 -1.75 0.91
C SER A 131 21.16 -1.85 -0.61
N ASP A 132 21.10 -3.06 -1.15
CA ASP A 132 21.21 -3.39 -2.57
C ASP A 132 19.84 -3.44 -3.28
N HIS A 133 18.74 -3.44 -2.52
CA HIS A 133 17.37 -3.40 -3.03
C HIS A 133 16.84 -1.95 -3.04
N GLN A 134 15.84 -1.69 -3.87
CA GLN A 134 15.07 -0.44 -3.87
C GLN A 134 13.57 -0.73 -3.78
N PRO A 135 12.73 0.20 -3.26
CA PRO A 135 11.28 0.05 -3.34
C PRO A 135 10.80 -0.11 -4.78
N LEU A 136 9.79 -0.96 -5.00
CA LEU A 136 9.21 -1.23 -6.30
C LEU A 136 8.71 0.05 -6.99
N SER A 137 8.23 1.04 -6.21
CA SER A 137 7.93 2.40 -6.71
C SER A 137 9.12 3.03 -7.48
N GLY A 138 10.33 2.94 -6.93
CA GLY A 138 11.56 3.46 -7.53
C GLY A 138 12.00 2.65 -8.75
N ALA A 139 11.91 1.32 -8.67
CA ALA A 139 12.25 0.44 -9.78
C ALA A 139 11.31 0.62 -10.98
N VAL A 140 10.01 0.85 -10.75
CA VAL A 140 9.03 1.15 -11.80
C VAL A 140 9.28 2.54 -12.40
N LEU A 141 9.43 3.58 -11.57
CA LEU A 141 9.65 4.96 -12.04
C LEU A 141 10.98 5.15 -12.79
N SER A 142 12.00 4.35 -12.47
CA SER A 142 13.31 4.36 -13.15
C SER A 142 13.40 3.44 -14.37
N GLY A 143 12.38 2.60 -14.63
CA GLY A 143 12.40 1.60 -15.70
C GLY A 143 13.31 0.39 -15.44
N GLN A 144 13.64 0.12 -14.17
CA GLN A 144 14.51 -0.98 -13.74
C GLN A 144 13.73 -2.24 -13.31
N PHE A 145 12.42 -2.13 -13.02
CA PHE A 145 11.58 -3.29 -12.76
C PHE A 145 11.46 -4.14 -14.03
N SER A 146 11.99 -5.36 -14.02
CA SER A 146 12.11 -6.21 -15.21
C SER A 146 10.96 -7.21 -15.36
N ASP A 147 10.77 -7.80 -16.54
CA ASP A 147 9.80 -8.89 -16.72
C ASP A 147 10.13 -10.12 -15.85
N ILE A 148 11.41 -10.31 -15.50
CA ILE A 148 11.86 -11.38 -14.60
C ILE A 148 11.49 -11.03 -13.15
N GLY A 149 11.65 -9.77 -12.74
CA GLY A 149 11.19 -9.27 -11.44
C GLY A 149 9.67 -9.34 -11.27
N ALA A 150 8.91 -9.04 -12.33
CA ALA A 150 7.46 -9.20 -12.35
C ALA A 150 7.03 -10.67 -12.15
N ARG A 151 7.71 -11.63 -12.80
CA ARG A 151 7.49 -13.07 -12.55
C ARG A 151 7.94 -13.51 -11.16
N ALA A 152 9.06 -13.00 -10.65
CA ALA A 152 9.54 -13.32 -9.31
C ALA A 152 8.54 -12.87 -8.23
N LEU A 153 7.99 -11.66 -8.36
CA LEU A 153 6.96 -11.13 -7.45
C LEU A 153 5.64 -11.92 -7.57
N GLY A 154 5.18 -12.21 -8.79
CA GLY A 154 3.99 -13.05 -9.03
C GLY A 154 4.16 -14.46 -8.46
N THR A 155 5.35 -15.03 -8.58
CA THR A 155 5.73 -16.33 -8.00
C THR A 155 5.67 -16.30 -6.48
N ALA A 156 6.36 -15.36 -5.84
CA ALA A 156 6.45 -15.29 -4.38
C ALA A 156 5.07 -15.16 -3.72
N LEU A 157 4.22 -14.27 -4.27
CA LEU A 157 2.85 -14.06 -3.79
C LEU A 157 1.96 -15.28 -4.04
N ALA A 158 2.03 -15.89 -5.23
CA ALA A 158 1.24 -17.09 -5.54
C ALA A 158 1.64 -18.27 -4.64
N SER A 159 2.93 -18.46 -4.39
CA SER A 159 3.41 -19.49 -3.46
C SER A 159 2.94 -19.26 -2.03
N LEU A 160 3.10 -18.05 -1.47
CA LEU A 160 2.64 -17.71 -0.11
C LEU A 160 1.13 -17.94 0.07
N HIS A 161 0.33 -17.51 -0.92
CA HIS A 161 -1.12 -17.68 -0.85
C HIS A 161 -1.50 -19.16 -1.06
N ALA A 162 -0.90 -19.85 -2.03
CA ALA A 162 -1.20 -21.26 -2.31
C ALA A 162 -0.96 -22.18 -1.09
N VAL A 163 0.18 -22.05 -0.41
CA VAL A 163 0.52 -22.92 0.73
C VAL A 163 -0.25 -22.61 2.02
N THR A 164 -0.95 -21.47 2.07
CA THR A 164 -1.81 -21.07 3.20
C THR A 164 -3.31 -21.09 2.85
N HIS A 165 -3.67 -21.41 1.60
CA HIS A 165 -5.05 -21.37 1.14
C HIS A 165 -5.91 -22.48 1.76
N THR A 166 -7.18 -22.19 2.02
CA THR A 166 -8.18 -23.08 2.62
C THR A 166 -8.32 -24.42 1.89
N LEU A 167 -8.19 -24.44 0.55
CA LEU A 167 -8.19 -25.67 -0.25
C LEU A 167 -6.92 -26.53 -0.09
N THR A 168 -5.82 -25.93 0.36
CA THR A 168 -4.52 -26.59 0.58
C THR A 168 -4.39 -27.08 2.02
N VAL A 169 -4.72 -26.22 2.99
CA VAL A 169 -4.47 -26.48 4.42
C VAL A 169 -5.67 -27.04 5.17
N GLY A 170 -6.88 -26.94 4.60
CA GLY A 170 -8.12 -27.34 5.25
C GLY A 170 -8.61 -26.38 6.34
N THR A 171 -9.83 -26.63 6.84
CA THR A 171 -10.51 -25.77 7.81
C THR A 171 -9.73 -25.54 9.09
N ASP A 172 -9.14 -26.61 9.62
CA ASP A 172 -8.62 -26.64 10.98
C ASP A 172 -7.31 -25.85 11.05
N ARG A 173 -6.40 -26.06 10.08
CA ARG A 173 -5.17 -25.27 9.95
C ARG A 173 -5.44 -23.83 9.54
N LEU A 174 -6.49 -23.55 8.74
CA LEU A 174 -6.92 -22.18 8.47
C LEU A 174 -7.43 -21.49 9.75
N GLN A 175 -8.12 -22.22 10.64
CA GLN A 175 -8.55 -21.71 11.94
C GLN A 175 -7.36 -21.48 12.90
N GLU A 176 -6.31 -22.30 12.84
CA GLU A 176 -5.05 -22.03 13.54
C GLU A 176 -4.37 -20.75 13.02
N LEU A 177 -4.23 -20.61 11.69
CA LEU A 177 -3.69 -19.40 11.06
C LEU A 177 -4.51 -18.15 11.40
N SER A 178 -5.84 -18.27 11.49
CA SER A 178 -6.76 -17.20 11.88
C SER A 178 -6.65 -16.81 13.36
N GLN A 179 -6.12 -17.69 14.21
CA GLN A 179 -5.85 -17.42 15.63
C GLN A 179 -4.46 -16.82 15.83
N GLN A 180 -3.44 -17.35 15.11
CA GLN A 180 -2.07 -16.85 15.11
C GLN A 180 -2.04 -15.42 14.54
N PHE A 181 -2.45 -15.27 13.29
CA PHE A 181 -2.50 -13.99 12.57
C PHE A 181 -3.85 -13.30 12.76
N ARG A 182 -4.32 -13.22 14.03
CA ARG A 182 -5.56 -12.51 14.35
C ARG A 182 -5.34 -11.00 14.23
N ALA A 183 -5.84 -10.44 13.14
CA ALA A 183 -5.88 -8.99 12.93
C ALA A 183 -6.51 -8.25 14.13
N ARG A 184 -5.96 -7.09 14.48
CA ARG A 184 -6.41 -6.29 15.63
C ARG A 184 -7.58 -5.39 15.21
N ASP A 185 -8.59 -5.27 16.07
CA ASP A 185 -9.85 -4.58 15.76
C ASP A 185 -9.67 -3.12 15.28
N SER A 186 -8.69 -2.39 15.82
CA SER A 186 -8.35 -1.02 15.36
C SER A 186 -7.59 -0.99 14.04
N MET A 187 -6.70 -1.95 13.77
CA MET A 187 -6.00 -2.09 12.47
C MET A 187 -6.99 -2.46 11.35
N MET A 188 -7.90 -3.41 11.62
CA MET A 188 -9.00 -3.74 10.69
C MET A 188 -9.97 -2.58 10.50
N THR A 189 -10.23 -1.80 11.55
CA THR A 189 -11.06 -0.60 11.43
C THR A 189 -10.36 0.46 10.59
N LEU A 190 -9.06 0.69 10.76
CA LEU A 190 -8.28 1.63 9.97
C LEU A 190 -8.39 1.33 8.47
N LEU A 191 -7.99 0.12 8.04
CA LEU A 191 -8.09 -0.29 6.63
C LEU A 191 -9.52 -0.19 6.09
N ARG A 192 -10.52 -0.73 6.82
CA ARG A 192 -11.93 -0.66 6.41
C ARG A 192 -12.40 0.79 6.23
N THR A 193 -12.02 1.67 7.16
CA THR A 193 -12.38 3.08 7.18
C THR A 193 -11.72 3.85 6.05
N TYR A 194 -10.43 3.58 5.77
CA TYR A 194 -9.66 4.21 4.70
C TYR A 194 -10.03 3.72 3.29
N HIS A 195 -10.33 2.43 3.10
CA HIS A 195 -10.48 1.84 1.78
C HIS A 195 -11.95 1.85 1.30
N PHE A 196 -12.92 1.70 2.22
CA PHE A 196 -14.33 1.43 1.85
C PHE A 196 -15.37 2.36 2.48
N GLU A 197 -14.97 3.27 3.39
CA GLU A 197 -15.90 4.16 4.09
C GLU A 197 -15.63 5.62 3.73
N ARG A 198 -14.51 6.20 4.19
CA ARG A 198 -14.17 7.62 4.01
C ARG A 198 -14.07 8.09 2.55
N PRO A 199 -13.49 7.34 1.59
CA PRO A 199 -13.46 7.76 0.17
C PRO A 199 -14.85 7.81 -0.48
N PHE A 200 -15.83 7.15 0.14
CA PHE A 200 -17.20 7.00 -0.34
C PHE A 200 -18.23 7.74 0.54
N ASP A 201 -17.75 8.60 1.46
CA ASP A 201 -18.56 9.53 2.24
C ASP A 201 -18.53 10.92 1.57
N PRO A 202 -19.64 11.45 1.04
CA PRO A 202 -19.68 12.76 0.39
C PRO A 202 -19.32 13.97 1.28
N SER A 203 -19.16 13.78 2.60
CA SER A 203 -18.74 14.82 3.55
C SER A 203 -17.23 14.80 3.88
N ASP A 204 -16.49 13.81 3.37
CA ASP A 204 -15.10 13.53 3.74
C ASP A 204 -14.21 13.11 2.57
N SER A 205 -14.79 12.48 1.55
CA SER A 205 -14.18 12.28 0.24
C SER A 205 -13.78 13.60 -0.43
N GLY A 206 -12.69 13.60 -1.17
CA GLY A 206 -12.26 14.74 -1.99
C GLY A 206 -11.41 15.80 -1.28
N ARG A 207 -11.21 15.75 0.04
CA ARG A 207 -10.58 16.86 0.82
C ARG A 207 -9.22 17.36 0.30
N ARG A 208 -8.39 16.50 -0.28
CA ARG A 208 -7.06 16.84 -0.84
C ARG A 208 -7.05 16.96 -2.37
N CYS A 209 -8.17 16.70 -3.05
CA CYS A 209 -8.19 16.52 -4.49
C CYS A 209 -8.26 17.84 -5.28
N HIS A 210 -7.63 17.87 -6.45
CA HIS A 210 -7.76 19.01 -7.35
C HIS A 210 -9.22 19.19 -7.84
N PRO A 211 -9.73 20.41 -8.10
CA PRO A 211 -11.11 20.65 -8.53
C PRO A 211 -11.57 19.93 -9.80
N SER A 212 -10.66 19.37 -10.61
CA SER A 212 -11.01 18.47 -11.73
C SER A 212 -11.55 17.12 -11.27
N VAL A 213 -11.03 16.58 -10.17
CA VAL A 213 -11.45 15.32 -9.54
C VAL A 213 -12.72 15.53 -8.73
N LEU A 214 -12.87 16.67 -8.03
CA LEU A 214 -14.09 17.02 -7.31
C LEU A 214 -15.34 17.00 -8.21
N ARG A 215 -15.19 17.36 -9.50
CA ARG A 215 -16.26 17.30 -10.50
C ARG A 215 -16.68 15.88 -10.88
N MET A 216 -15.88 14.85 -10.56
CA MET A 216 -16.18 13.44 -10.82
C MET A 216 -16.89 12.76 -9.64
N LEU A 217 -16.79 13.29 -8.42
CA LEU A 217 -17.41 12.68 -7.23
C LEU A 217 -18.93 12.41 -7.38
N PRO A 218 -19.73 13.29 -8.02
CA PRO A 218 -21.14 12.99 -8.31
C PRO A 218 -21.35 11.78 -9.23
N GLU A 219 -20.40 11.47 -10.11
CA GLU A 219 -20.42 10.25 -10.93
C GLU A 219 -20.07 9.02 -10.07
N VAL A 220 -19.05 9.12 -9.21
CA VAL A 220 -18.64 8.04 -8.30
C VAL A 220 -19.78 7.63 -7.36
N PHE A 221 -20.44 8.59 -6.71
CA PHE A 221 -21.53 8.32 -5.77
C PHE A 221 -22.86 8.00 -6.45
N GLY A 222 -23.09 8.53 -7.66
CA GLY A 222 -24.31 8.31 -8.43
C GLY A 222 -24.35 6.98 -9.19
N ASP A 223 -23.21 6.33 -9.39
CA ASP A 223 -23.11 5.07 -10.12
C ASP A 223 -23.46 3.86 -9.23
N ALA A 224 -24.63 3.28 -9.48
CA ALA A 224 -25.12 2.13 -8.74
C ALA A 224 -24.31 0.84 -8.95
N ALA A 225 -23.55 0.69 -10.05
CA ALA A 225 -22.67 -0.45 -10.25
C ALA A 225 -21.38 -0.30 -9.43
N VAL A 226 -20.80 0.90 -9.41
CA VAL A 226 -19.63 1.27 -8.59
C VAL A 226 -19.94 1.09 -7.10
N MET A 227 -21.04 1.69 -6.63
CA MET A 227 -21.42 1.59 -5.21
C MET A 227 -21.81 0.16 -4.80
N LYS A 228 -22.42 -0.63 -5.69
CA LYS A 228 -22.65 -2.06 -5.47
C LYS A 228 -21.34 -2.83 -5.37
N ALA A 229 -20.43 -2.66 -6.33
CA ALA A 229 -19.14 -3.33 -6.34
C ALA A 229 -18.35 -3.02 -5.07
N LYS A 230 -18.35 -1.76 -4.61
CA LYS A 230 -17.70 -1.34 -3.37
C LYS A 230 -18.24 -2.06 -2.13
N GLU A 231 -19.56 -2.21 -1.99
CA GLU A 231 -20.14 -2.97 -0.86
C GLU A 231 -19.95 -4.50 -1.00
N GLU A 232 -19.76 -5.01 -2.22
CA GLU A 232 -19.38 -6.41 -2.45
C GLU A 232 -17.92 -6.68 -2.06
N VAL A 233 -16.99 -5.81 -2.47
CA VAL A 233 -15.56 -5.86 -2.10
C VAL A 233 -15.36 -5.64 -0.60
N LYS A 234 -16.01 -4.63 -0.01
CA LYS A 234 -15.98 -4.37 1.44
C LYS A 234 -16.44 -5.59 2.24
N ARG A 235 -17.49 -6.28 1.79
CA ARG A 235 -17.96 -7.52 2.43
C ARG A 235 -16.91 -8.63 2.32
N SER A 236 -16.34 -8.82 1.13
CA SER A 236 -15.29 -9.82 0.89
C SER A 236 -14.09 -9.59 1.82
N PHE A 237 -13.53 -8.38 1.80
CA PHE A 237 -12.44 -7.95 2.68
C PHE A 237 -12.69 -8.27 4.16
N MET A 238 -13.92 -8.07 4.65
CA MET A 238 -14.29 -8.24 6.05
C MET A 238 -14.64 -9.67 6.48
N ASN A 239 -14.98 -10.58 5.55
CA ASN A 239 -15.60 -11.88 5.90
C ASN A 239 -15.00 -13.09 5.19
N ASP A 240 -14.36 -12.92 4.02
CA ASP A 240 -13.85 -14.04 3.24
C ASP A 240 -12.49 -14.49 3.79
N LEU A 241 -12.36 -15.79 4.06
CA LEU A 241 -11.18 -16.41 4.66
C LEU A 241 -10.60 -17.43 3.67
N GLU A 242 -9.72 -16.96 2.79
CA GLU A 242 -9.16 -17.77 1.70
C GLU A 242 -7.74 -18.24 2.02
N CYS A 243 -6.80 -17.33 2.27
CA CYS A 243 -5.40 -17.63 2.59
C CYS A 243 -4.83 -16.63 3.60
N LEU A 244 -3.55 -16.79 3.96
CA LEU A 244 -2.82 -15.76 4.69
C LEU A 244 -2.39 -14.66 3.70
N VAL A 245 -2.87 -13.44 3.94
CA VAL A 245 -2.59 -12.24 3.14
C VAL A 245 -1.69 -11.28 3.92
N HIS A 246 -0.89 -10.50 3.20
CA HIS A 246 -0.02 -9.43 3.72
C HIS A 246 -0.82 -8.32 4.41
N GLY A 247 -1.98 -7.96 3.88
CA GLY A 247 -2.91 -7.02 4.50
C GLY A 247 -2.72 -5.55 4.08
N ASP A 248 -1.51 -5.15 3.67
CA ASP A 248 -1.22 -3.83 3.10
C ASP A 248 -0.11 -3.89 2.03
N LEU A 249 -0.35 -4.70 0.98
CA LEU A 249 0.63 -4.92 -0.10
C LEU A 249 0.56 -3.83 -1.19
N HIS A 250 1.12 -2.65 -0.91
CA HIS A 250 1.32 -1.59 -1.90
C HIS A 250 2.76 -1.55 -2.46
N ILE A 251 3.03 -0.76 -3.51
CA ILE A 251 4.35 -0.65 -4.18
C ILE A 251 5.53 -0.16 -3.32
N GLU A 252 5.29 0.35 -2.11
CA GLU A 252 6.38 0.66 -1.15
C GLU A 252 6.59 -0.51 -0.14
N SER A 253 5.70 -1.52 -0.11
CA SER A 253 5.78 -2.75 0.71
C SER A 253 6.58 -3.88 0.01
N VAL A 254 7.20 -3.57 -1.13
CA VAL A 254 7.98 -4.53 -1.93
C VAL A 254 9.30 -3.87 -2.28
N LEU A 255 10.41 -4.48 -1.85
CA LEU A 255 11.76 -4.12 -2.28
C LEU A 255 12.22 -5.10 -3.37
N VAL A 256 12.97 -4.61 -4.36
CA VAL A 256 13.43 -5.41 -5.50
C VAL A 256 14.91 -5.18 -5.82
N ASN A 257 15.61 -6.26 -6.17
CA ASN A 257 16.93 -6.26 -6.79
C ASN A 257 16.93 -7.23 -7.99
N GLY A 258 16.58 -6.72 -9.17
CA GLY A 258 16.53 -7.50 -10.42
C GLY A 258 15.40 -8.54 -10.45
N SER A 259 15.68 -9.73 -9.92
CA SER A 259 14.74 -10.82 -9.70
C SER A 259 14.67 -11.29 -8.24
N ASP A 260 15.47 -10.73 -7.34
CA ASP A 260 15.27 -10.90 -5.91
C ASP A 260 14.21 -9.90 -5.42
N ILE A 261 13.29 -10.38 -4.58
CA ILE A 261 12.04 -9.71 -4.20
C ILE A 261 11.83 -9.91 -2.70
N LYS A 262 11.67 -8.81 -1.96
CA LYS A 262 11.46 -8.80 -0.51
C LYS A 262 10.16 -8.07 -0.18
N ILE A 263 9.18 -8.81 0.33
CA ILE A 263 7.94 -8.27 0.89
C ILE A 263 8.25 -7.73 2.30
N ILE A 264 7.84 -6.50 2.59
CA ILE A 264 8.10 -5.78 3.85
C ILE A 264 6.83 -5.13 4.39
N ASP A 265 6.83 -4.70 5.65
CA ASP A 265 5.68 -4.05 6.31
C ASP A 265 4.45 -4.95 6.53
N ALA A 266 4.72 -6.19 6.93
CA ALA A 266 3.73 -7.24 7.16
C ALA A 266 2.85 -7.02 8.42
N GLU A 267 2.71 -5.80 8.93
CA GLU A 267 2.06 -5.51 10.22
C GLU A 267 0.53 -5.68 10.20
N PHE A 268 -0.07 -5.77 9.01
CA PHE A 268 -1.50 -6.03 8.77
C PHE A 268 -1.80 -7.51 8.44
N THR A 269 -0.81 -8.41 8.51
CA THR A 269 -0.93 -9.82 8.12
C THR A 269 -2.08 -10.52 8.82
N ARG A 270 -2.90 -11.24 8.03
CA ARG A 270 -4.13 -11.90 8.50
C ARG A 270 -4.60 -12.98 7.54
N VAL A 271 -5.59 -13.77 7.96
CA VAL A 271 -6.39 -14.55 6.98
C VAL A 271 -7.39 -13.60 6.28
N GLY A 272 -7.52 -13.75 4.95
CA GLY A 272 -8.34 -12.89 4.11
C GLY A 272 -8.48 -13.40 2.66
N PRO A 273 -9.10 -12.62 1.77
CA PRO A 273 -9.24 -12.98 0.35
C PRO A 273 -7.94 -12.72 -0.44
N CYS A 274 -7.48 -13.72 -1.19
CA CYS A 274 -6.22 -13.67 -1.94
C CYS A 274 -6.17 -12.56 -3.00
N ALA A 275 -7.34 -12.16 -3.51
CA ALA A 275 -7.52 -11.08 -4.49
C ALA A 275 -7.22 -9.66 -3.95
N TYR A 276 -7.20 -9.46 -2.63
CA TYR A 276 -7.04 -8.14 -2.03
C TYR A 276 -5.62 -7.58 -2.19
N ASP A 277 -4.60 -8.31 -1.74
CA ASP A 277 -3.20 -7.88 -1.82
C ASP A 277 -2.79 -7.56 -3.27
N LEU A 278 -3.18 -8.43 -4.22
CA LEU A 278 -2.89 -8.23 -5.64
C LEU A 278 -3.69 -7.05 -6.22
N GLY A 279 -4.91 -6.78 -5.74
CA GLY A 279 -5.69 -5.61 -6.14
C GLY A 279 -5.09 -4.29 -5.64
N LEU A 280 -4.57 -4.25 -4.41
CA LEU A 280 -3.90 -3.08 -3.82
C LEU A 280 -2.54 -2.81 -4.49
N LEU A 281 -1.77 -3.86 -4.76
CA LEU A 281 -0.52 -3.78 -5.52
C LEU A 281 -0.77 -3.28 -6.94
N LEU A 282 -1.78 -3.82 -7.64
CA LEU A 282 -2.15 -3.39 -8.98
C LEU A 282 -2.68 -1.95 -9.01
N ALA A 283 -3.50 -1.55 -8.04
CA ALA A 283 -4.00 -0.17 -7.93
C ALA A 283 -2.85 0.85 -7.79
N THR A 284 -1.89 0.57 -6.91
CA THR A 284 -0.78 1.49 -6.67
C THR A 284 0.24 1.50 -7.83
N LEU A 285 0.46 0.37 -8.51
CA LEU A 285 1.16 0.33 -9.82
C LEU A 285 0.46 1.17 -10.89
N LEU A 286 -0.87 1.11 -10.98
CA LEU A 286 -1.66 1.86 -11.97
C LEU A 286 -1.66 3.36 -11.72
N ILE A 287 -1.66 3.79 -10.46
CA ILE A 287 -1.53 5.21 -10.12
C ILE A 287 -0.15 5.73 -10.53
N VAL A 288 0.93 4.93 -10.36
CA VAL A 288 2.26 5.27 -10.90
C VAL A 288 2.26 5.32 -12.43
N PHE A 289 1.58 4.40 -13.12
CA PHE A 289 1.41 4.43 -14.58
C PHE A 289 0.73 5.73 -15.06
N HIS A 290 -0.42 6.10 -14.48
CA HIS A 290 -1.10 7.35 -14.84
C HIS A 290 -0.23 8.58 -14.50
N ARG A 291 0.47 8.57 -13.36
CA ARG A 291 1.43 9.62 -12.98
C ARG A 291 2.60 9.74 -13.97
N TYR A 292 3.07 8.63 -14.54
CA TYR A 292 4.13 8.62 -15.54
C TYR A 292 3.64 9.22 -16.86
N ARG A 293 2.47 8.75 -17.36
CA ARG A 293 1.85 9.23 -18.60
C ARG A 293 1.69 10.75 -18.65
N HIS A 294 1.39 11.41 -17.53
CA HIS A 294 1.05 12.84 -17.53
C HIS A 294 2.22 13.78 -17.22
N VAL A 295 3.26 13.34 -16.51
CA VAL A 295 4.31 14.27 -16.03
C VAL A 295 5.51 14.38 -16.96
N VAL A 296 5.76 13.39 -17.82
CA VAL A 296 6.80 13.51 -18.85
C VAL A 296 6.27 14.22 -20.12
N LEU A 297 4.95 14.43 -20.22
CA LEU A 297 4.29 15.22 -21.28
C LEU A 297 4.24 16.74 -21.01
N VAL A 298 4.80 17.22 -19.90
CA VAL A 298 4.86 18.65 -19.58
C VAL A 298 6.28 19.05 -19.21
N PRO A 299 7.04 19.71 -20.11
CA PRO A 299 8.29 20.36 -19.76
C PRO A 299 8.06 21.37 -18.64
N GLN A 300 8.71 21.17 -17.50
CA GLN A 300 8.61 22.04 -16.34
C GLN A 300 9.02 23.47 -16.71
N ARG A 301 8.05 24.39 -16.75
CA ARG A 301 8.24 25.84 -16.85
C ARG A 301 7.77 26.53 -15.56
N PRO A 302 8.66 26.69 -14.55
CA PRO A 302 8.33 27.41 -13.32
C PRO A 302 7.97 28.90 -13.56
N ASP A 303 8.37 29.43 -14.72
CA ASP A 303 8.24 30.82 -15.16
C ASP A 303 6.82 31.26 -15.53
N LEU A 304 5.91 30.34 -15.88
CA LEU A 304 4.58 30.70 -16.42
C LEU A 304 3.42 30.64 -15.42
N TYR A 305 3.57 30.00 -14.26
CA TYR A 305 2.50 29.92 -13.25
C TYR A 305 2.44 31.14 -12.30
N ASN A 306 3.46 32.01 -12.31
CA ASN A 306 3.64 33.10 -11.35
C ASN A 306 3.26 34.51 -11.88
N SER A 307 2.52 34.59 -13.00
CA SER A 307 2.18 35.89 -13.64
C SER A 307 0.67 36.20 -13.74
N GLN A 308 -0.19 35.35 -13.17
CA GLN A 308 -1.65 35.55 -13.18
C GLN A 308 -2.32 35.18 -11.83
N HIS A 309 -1.86 35.78 -10.72
CA HIS A 309 -2.69 36.14 -9.55
C HIS A 309 -1.89 36.93 -8.52
N THR A 310 -1.64 38.21 -8.81
CA THR A 310 -1.19 39.21 -7.83
C THR A 310 -2.05 40.46 -7.94
N ASP A 311 -3.30 40.35 -7.51
CA ASP A 311 -4.18 41.46 -7.10
C ASP A 311 -5.25 40.87 -6.15
N ASP A 312 -5.68 41.67 -5.16
CA ASP A 312 -6.80 41.42 -4.23
C ASP A 312 -6.84 40.09 -3.44
N ILE A 313 -5.87 39.90 -2.53
CA ILE A 313 -6.15 39.28 -1.22
C ILE A 313 -6.05 40.36 -0.16
N ALA A 314 -7.19 40.77 0.40
CA ALA A 314 -7.24 41.72 1.52
C ALA A 314 -6.90 41.01 2.84
N ASP A 315 -6.11 41.69 3.67
CA ASP A 315 -5.65 41.23 4.98
C ASP A 315 -6.83 41.01 5.96
N PRO A 316 -6.99 39.81 6.55
CA PRO A 316 -8.08 39.52 7.49
C PRO A 316 -7.82 40.00 8.94
N ASP A 317 -6.62 40.48 9.31
CA ASP A 317 -6.23 40.68 10.71
C ASP A 317 -6.57 42.07 11.31
N HIS A 318 -7.66 42.70 10.84
CA HIS A 318 -8.24 43.87 11.52
C HIS A 318 -9.77 43.97 11.40
N ILE A 319 -10.48 43.75 12.52
CA ILE A 319 -11.58 44.58 13.05
C ILE A 319 -11.96 44.12 14.47
N VAL A 320 -11.80 44.99 15.46
CA VAL A 320 -12.33 44.80 16.83
C VAL A 320 -12.79 46.15 17.41
N LYS A 321 -14.07 46.18 17.83
CA LYS A 321 -14.78 47.20 18.66
C LYS A 321 -15.27 48.52 18.02
N ALA A 322 -16.42 48.93 18.58
CA ALA A 322 -17.04 50.25 18.65
C ALA A 322 -17.67 50.84 17.36
N SER A 323 -18.79 51.58 17.41
CA SER A 323 -19.90 51.65 18.41
C SER A 323 -21.05 52.53 17.91
N ASP A 324 -22.29 52.12 18.22
CA ASP A 324 -23.49 52.97 18.44
C ASP A 324 -24.17 53.80 17.31
N THR A 325 -25.47 54.03 17.55
CA THR A 325 -26.37 55.09 17.03
C THR A 325 -26.97 55.04 15.60
N VAL A 326 -28.16 54.41 15.51
CA VAL A 326 -29.46 55.08 15.21
C VAL A 326 -29.61 55.92 13.92
N ASN A 327 -30.52 55.52 12.99
CA ASN A 327 -31.93 56.01 12.99
C ASN A 327 -32.92 55.27 12.05
N VAL A 328 -34.20 55.64 12.16
CA VAL A 328 -35.43 54.97 11.67
C VAL A 328 -35.97 55.49 10.31
N ALA A 329 -36.45 54.59 9.44
CA ALA A 329 -37.66 54.71 8.57
C ALA A 329 -37.92 53.35 7.87
N SER A 330 -39.06 52.63 7.89
CA SER A 330 -40.52 52.90 7.97
C SER A 330 -41.26 53.05 6.62
N THR A 331 -41.87 51.97 6.13
CA THR A 331 -43.15 51.98 5.34
C THR A 331 -43.82 50.59 5.38
N GLN A 332 -45.12 50.52 5.03
CA GLN A 332 -46.01 49.37 5.29
C GLN A 332 -46.65 48.80 4.01
N SER A 333 -47.10 47.54 4.05
CA SER A 333 -48.37 47.12 3.43
C SER A 333 -48.89 45.81 4.04
N ASP A 334 -50.21 45.73 4.27
CA ASP A 334 -50.99 44.61 4.81
C ASP A 334 -51.03 43.37 3.86
N THR A 335 -51.54 42.16 4.20
CA THR A 335 -52.78 41.82 4.95
C THR A 335 -52.79 40.46 5.67
N LYS A 336 -53.33 40.44 6.90
CA LYS A 336 -54.47 39.63 7.44
C LYS A 336 -54.71 38.19 6.93
N ASP A 337 -55.22 37.22 7.71
CA ASP A 337 -55.89 37.19 9.04
C ASP A 337 -55.88 35.70 9.54
N SER A 338 -56.27 35.27 10.76
CA SER A 338 -56.66 35.90 12.05
C SER A 338 -56.82 34.82 13.15
N CYS A 339 -56.59 35.17 14.44
CA CYS A 339 -57.33 34.68 15.64
C CYS A 339 -57.30 33.15 16.00
N VAL A 340 -57.63 32.63 17.21
CA VAL A 340 -57.89 33.14 18.60
C VAL A 340 -57.84 31.91 19.56
N SER A 341 -57.55 31.96 20.87
CA SER A 341 -56.60 32.77 21.68
C SER A 341 -56.58 32.26 23.15
N GLY A 342 -55.41 32.14 23.79
CA GLY A 342 -55.26 31.99 25.26
C GLY A 342 -54.76 30.61 25.75
N GLY A 343 -54.11 30.50 26.93
CA GLY A 343 -53.59 31.59 27.78
C GLY A 343 -53.21 31.17 29.20
N GLU A 344 -52.05 31.65 29.69
CA GLU A 344 -51.64 31.80 31.10
C GLU A 344 -51.55 30.55 32.02
N LYS A 345 -50.79 30.50 33.13
CA LYS A 345 -49.54 31.16 33.63
C LYS A 345 -49.05 30.35 34.85
N ASN A 346 -47.72 30.28 35.06
CA ASN A 346 -47.04 29.90 36.34
C ASN A 346 -47.28 28.45 36.86
N GLY A 347 -46.45 27.86 37.72
CA GLY A 347 -45.09 28.23 38.16
C GLY A 347 -44.60 27.50 39.42
N HIS A 348 -43.32 27.06 39.43
CA HIS A 348 -42.48 26.63 40.57
C HIS A 348 -42.86 25.40 41.44
N GLY A 349 -41.84 24.81 42.10
CA GLY A 349 -41.95 23.72 43.10
C GLY A 349 -41.84 22.31 42.49
N LYS A 350 -40.68 21.63 42.37
CA LYS A 350 -39.49 21.44 43.25
C LYS A 350 -39.78 20.53 44.47
N LEU A 351 -38.92 19.50 44.66
CA LEU A 351 -38.83 18.54 45.78
C LEU A 351 -39.81 17.32 45.75
N ILE A 352 -39.50 16.12 46.29
CA ILE A 352 -38.22 15.36 46.35
C ILE A 352 -38.46 13.86 46.73
N LYS A 353 -37.56 12.94 46.31
CA LYS A 353 -37.25 11.58 46.85
C LYS A 353 -38.35 10.48 47.02
N LYS A 354 -38.04 9.30 46.42
CA LYS A 354 -38.26 7.90 46.91
C LYS A 354 -39.72 7.41 47.08
N GLY A 355 -40.07 6.14 46.81
CA GLY A 355 -39.31 4.97 46.31
C GLY A 355 -39.84 3.64 46.89
N LYS A 356 -39.37 2.48 46.37
CA LYS A 356 -39.84 1.07 46.64
C LYS A 356 -41.18 0.73 45.92
N LYS A 357 -41.23 -0.36 45.13
CA LYS A 357 -41.46 -1.80 45.45
C LYS A 357 -42.85 -2.05 46.07
N CYS A 358 -43.61 -3.10 45.71
CA CYS A 358 -43.33 -4.28 44.89
C CYS A 358 -44.65 -4.94 44.40
N GLN A 359 -44.59 -5.76 43.34
CA GLN A 359 -45.45 -6.96 43.13
C GLN A 359 -46.98 -6.76 42.91
N ASP A 360 -47.77 -7.70 42.35
CA ASP A 360 -47.54 -9.09 41.90
C ASP A 360 -48.26 -9.38 40.55
N VAL A 361 -48.12 -10.61 40.00
CA VAL A 361 -48.65 -11.05 38.68
C VAL A 361 -49.52 -12.32 38.79
N PRO A 362 -50.61 -12.41 38.01
CA PRO A 362 -50.93 -13.64 37.25
C PRO A 362 -51.22 -13.32 35.76
N LYS A 363 -50.56 -13.90 34.76
CA LYS A 363 -50.40 -15.33 34.35
C LYS A 363 -51.66 -15.97 33.73
N THR A 364 -51.63 -16.13 32.40
CA THR A 364 -51.80 -17.41 31.65
C THR A 364 -51.29 -17.18 30.22
N GLN A 365 -50.32 -17.98 29.73
CA GLN A 365 -50.45 -19.06 28.73
C GLN A 365 -50.98 -18.60 27.36
N GLY A 366 -50.38 -18.92 26.19
CA GLY A 366 -49.16 -19.66 25.82
C GLY A 366 -48.97 -19.54 24.28
N ASP A 367 -47.95 -20.09 23.59
CA ASP A 367 -46.78 -20.90 23.98
C ASP A 367 -45.60 -20.61 23.00
N GLY A 368 -44.42 -21.19 23.21
CA GLY A 368 -43.15 -20.88 22.47
C GLY A 368 -43.06 -21.38 21.01
N GLY A 369 -41.90 -21.39 20.35
CA GLY A 369 -40.50 -21.08 20.74
C GLY A 369 -39.56 -21.48 19.56
N ARG A 370 -38.23 -21.46 19.65
CA ARG A 370 -37.31 -21.04 20.73
C ARG A 370 -35.91 -20.87 20.11
N GLU A 371 -35.23 -19.75 20.38
CA GLU A 371 -33.76 -19.67 20.21
C GLU A 371 -33.07 -20.24 21.46
N ASN A 372 -31.83 -20.70 21.35
CA ASN A 372 -31.03 -21.15 22.49
C ASN A 372 -29.53 -20.90 22.22
N CYS A 373 -28.96 -19.90 22.89
CA CYS A 373 -27.52 -19.86 23.12
C CYS A 373 -27.19 -20.72 24.34
N PHE A 374 -26.04 -21.40 24.33
CA PHE A 374 -25.43 -21.94 25.54
C PHE A 374 -23.93 -21.64 25.54
N ALA A 375 -23.45 -21.23 26.71
CA ALA A 375 -22.03 -21.17 27.04
C ALA A 375 -21.87 -21.89 28.37
N GLU A 376 -20.87 -22.77 28.47
CA GLU A 376 -20.48 -23.40 29.73
C GLU A 376 -19.00 -23.14 29.99
N ALA A 377 -18.64 -23.00 31.25
CA ALA A 377 -17.27 -22.86 31.73
C ALA A 377 -16.90 -24.11 32.53
N VAL A 378 -15.63 -24.52 32.48
CA VAL A 378 -15.11 -25.67 33.23
C VAL A 378 -13.93 -25.23 34.12
N ASP A 379 -13.80 -25.93 35.25
CA ASP A 379 -12.98 -25.59 36.42
C ASP A 379 -11.46 -25.76 36.18
N CYS A 380 -10.65 -25.09 37.00
CA CYS A 380 -9.18 -25.15 36.97
C CYS A 380 -8.63 -26.03 38.10
N ARG A 381 -7.80 -27.04 37.79
CA ARG A 381 -6.98 -27.78 38.77
C ARG A 381 -5.63 -28.22 38.19
N ASP A 382 -4.60 -28.17 39.04
CA ASP A 382 -3.20 -28.46 38.69
C ASP A 382 -2.89 -29.95 38.51
N GLY A 383 -1.84 -30.25 37.74
CA GLY A 383 -1.23 -31.58 37.63
C GLY A 383 0.06 -31.58 36.81
N ASN A 384 1.21 -31.78 37.45
CA ASN A 384 2.50 -32.04 36.78
C ASN A 384 2.60 -33.51 36.35
N ALA A 385 3.14 -33.77 35.15
CA ALA A 385 4.24 -34.73 34.90
C ALA A 385 4.56 -34.89 33.40
N ASP A 386 5.78 -34.51 33.02
CA ASP A 386 6.78 -35.22 32.20
C ASP A 386 6.45 -36.07 30.95
N GLU A 387 7.24 -35.77 29.91
CA GLU A 387 7.87 -36.68 28.93
C GLU A 387 7.13 -37.29 27.71
N ASN A 388 7.80 -37.09 26.56
CA ASN A 388 8.01 -38.03 25.44
C ASN A 388 6.80 -38.55 24.62
N THR A 389 6.65 -37.99 23.42
CA THR A 389 6.53 -38.81 22.19
C THR A 389 7.09 -38.04 20.98
N ALA A 390 7.64 -38.75 20.00
CA ALA A 390 8.31 -38.18 18.82
C ALA A 390 7.68 -38.70 17.52
N ASP A 391 8.04 -38.05 16.41
CA ASP A 391 7.72 -38.37 15.01
C ASP A 391 6.22 -38.34 14.63
N SER A 392 5.80 -37.67 13.56
CA SER A 392 6.47 -37.65 12.25
C SER A 392 6.02 -36.47 11.38
N HIS A 393 6.97 -35.69 10.87
CA HIS A 393 6.73 -34.71 9.79
C HIS A 393 7.30 -35.24 8.47
N GLN A 394 6.43 -35.42 7.47
CA GLN A 394 6.86 -35.66 6.09
C GLN A 394 7.23 -34.33 5.43
N VAL A 395 8.53 -34.11 5.22
CA VAL A 395 9.04 -32.97 4.44
C VAL A 395 8.98 -33.33 2.95
N PHE A 396 8.25 -32.54 2.17
CA PHE A 396 8.32 -32.60 0.71
C PHE A 396 9.53 -31.78 0.22
N ASN A 397 10.64 -32.45 -0.04
CA ASN A 397 11.76 -31.82 -0.75
C ASN A 397 11.38 -31.53 -2.20
N ILE A 398 11.54 -30.26 -2.61
CA ILE A 398 11.55 -29.86 -4.03
C ILE A 398 12.86 -29.11 -4.30
N GLU A 399 13.95 -29.88 -4.32
CA GLU A 399 15.23 -29.48 -4.92
C GLU A 399 15.57 -30.46 -6.04
N GLU A 400 15.37 -30.05 -7.30
CA GLU A 400 16.29 -30.32 -8.42
C GLU A 400 15.69 -29.79 -9.74
N SER A 401 16.29 -28.73 -10.29
CA SER A 401 16.55 -28.53 -11.74
C SER A 401 17.10 -27.13 -12.02
N LEU A 402 18.43 -27.03 -12.21
CA LEU A 402 19.14 -26.13 -13.14
C LEU A 402 20.63 -26.05 -12.76
N LYS A 403 21.46 -26.90 -13.39
CA LYS A 403 22.92 -26.79 -13.43
C LYS A 403 23.44 -27.30 -14.77
N THR A 404 24.61 -26.79 -15.18
CA THR A 404 25.26 -26.97 -16.50
C THR A 404 24.48 -26.30 -17.65
N GLU A 405 25.13 -25.77 -18.68
CA GLU A 405 26.53 -25.96 -19.13
C GLU A 405 27.40 -24.69 -19.05
N ASP A 406 28.70 -24.88 -18.77
CA ASP A 406 29.75 -23.88 -18.97
C ASP A 406 30.24 -23.89 -20.43
N SER A 407 30.66 -22.74 -20.95
CA SER A 407 31.65 -22.70 -22.04
C SER A 407 32.61 -21.51 -21.91
N ASP A 408 33.84 -21.84 -21.52
CA ASP A 408 35.00 -20.95 -21.35
C ASP A 408 35.48 -20.31 -22.66
N GLN A 409 35.63 -18.98 -22.68
CA GLN A 409 36.74 -18.29 -23.38
C GLN A 409 37.17 -17.02 -22.64
N GLY A 410 38.36 -17.03 -22.03
CA GLY A 410 38.90 -15.89 -21.29
C GLY A 410 39.76 -14.88 -22.07
N SER A 411 39.57 -13.59 -21.80
CA SER A 411 40.58 -12.52 -21.97
C SER A 411 40.16 -11.27 -21.13
N GLY A 412 41.01 -10.31 -20.76
CA GLY A 412 42.45 -10.19 -21.08
C GLY A 412 43.13 -8.86 -20.70
N ARG A 413 42.67 -8.14 -19.66
CA ARG A 413 43.18 -6.83 -19.15
C ARG A 413 43.09 -5.63 -20.13
N ARG A 414 42.58 -4.49 -19.64
CA ARG A 414 43.37 -3.26 -19.35
C ARG A 414 42.49 -2.06 -18.95
N LYS A 415 43.04 -1.18 -18.10
CA LYS A 415 42.64 0.23 -18.03
C LYS A 415 43.28 1.02 -19.18
N PRO A 416 42.71 2.15 -19.60
CA PRO A 416 43.46 3.34 -19.99
C PRO A 416 43.69 4.24 -18.78
N ASP A 417 44.94 4.70 -18.57
CA ASP A 417 45.24 5.82 -17.69
C ASP A 417 45.20 7.15 -18.48
N ALA A 418 45.17 8.29 -17.79
CA ALA A 418 45.19 9.61 -18.40
C ALA A 418 46.55 9.98 -19.02
N ASN A 419 46.57 10.98 -19.91
CA ASN A 419 47.76 11.77 -20.23
C ASN A 419 47.36 13.16 -20.75
N ASP A 420 48.12 14.17 -20.34
CA ASP A 420 47.96 15.56 -20.74
C ASP A 420 48.50 15.85 -22.15
N ALA A 421 47.97 16.91 -22.78
CA ALA A 421 48.62 17.60 -23.90
C ALA A 421 48.23 19.09 -23.89
N ASP A 422 49.14 19.94 -23.44
CA ASP A 422 49.00 21.41 -23.44
C ASP A 422 49.40 22.01 -24.81
N SER A 423 48.66 23.02 -25.28
CA SER A 423 49.21 24.26 -25.91
C SER A 423 48.15 25.07 -26.71
N GLY A 424 48.44 26.36 -26.92
CA GLY A 424 48.27 26.91 -28.28
C GLY A 424 47.11 27.87 -28.60
N ASN A 425 46.75 28.79 -27.68
CA ASN A 425 45.90 29.96 -27.94
C ASN A 425 46.04 30.60 -29.35
N HIS A 426 44.94 30.66 -30.11
CA HIS A 426 44.53 31.84 -30.89
C HIS A 426 43.03 31.78 -31.24
N GLY A 427 42.39 32.95 -31.30
CA GLY A 427 40.94 33.06 -31.50
C GLY A 427 40.54 33.68 -32.84
N SER A 428 39.36 33.28 -33.33
CA SER A 428 38.57 34.02 -34.32
C SER A 428 37.10 33.78 -34.05
N SER A 429 36.30 34.84 -34.06
CA SER A 429 34.84 34.74 -33.98
C SER A 429 34.26 34.25 -35.32
N ASN A 430 33.40 33.24 -35.29
CA ASN A 430 32.39 33.00 -36.33
C ASN A 430 31.04 32.75 -35.64
N HIS A 431 30.01 33.48 -36.07
CA HIS A 431 28.62 33.19 -35.71
C HIS A 431 28.03 32.25 -36.76
N ASP A 432 28.24 30.94 -36.57
CA ASP A 432 27.51 29.93 -37.35
C ASP A 432 26.18 29.62 -36.65
N ASN A 433 25.07 29.88 -37.34
CA ASN A 433 23.73 29.62 -36.84
C ASN A 433 23.44 28.12 -36.84
N LEU A 434 23.77 27.43 -35.75
CA LEU A 434 23.09 26.19 -35.39
C LEU A 434 21.63 26.52 -35.13
N ALA A 435 20.75 26.09 -36.03
CA ALA A 435 19.31 26.10 -35.78
C ALA A 435 19.01 25.29 -34.52
N ALA A 436 18.08 25.77 -33.69
CA ALA A 436 17.53 24.94 -32.63
C ALA A 436 16.84 23.72 -33.27
N PRO A 437 16.93 22.51 -32.66
CA PRO A 437 16.18 21.35 -33.13
C PRO A 437 14.69 21.68 -33.16
N ASP A 438 13.98 21.22 -34.19
CA ASP A 438 12.63 21.68 -34.46
C ASP A 438 11.69 21.26 -33.32
N THR A 439 10.98 22.23 -32.74
CA THR A 439 10.44 22.05 -31.37
C THR A 439 9.24 21.11 -31.30
N ASP A 440 8.79 20.58 -32.44
CA ASP A 440 7.74 19.57 -32.52
C ASP A 440 8.32 18.16 -32.74
N GLU A 441 9.45 18.00 -33.45
CA GLU A 441 10.14 16.70 -33.54
C GLU A 441 10.62 16.24 -32.16
N ALA A 442 11.28 17.14 -31.41
CA ALA A 442 11.75 16.86 -30.05
C ALA A 442 10.60 16.65 -29.03
N LYS A 443 9.37 17.09 -29.32
CA LYS A 443 8.17 16.72 -28.52
C LYS A 443 7.68 15.34 -28.90
N VAL A 444 7.58 15.02 -30.19
CA VAL A 444 7.13 13.72 -30.69
C VAL A 444 8.06 12.60 -30.21
N GLU A 445 9.38 12.81 -30.18
CA GLU A 445 10.32 11.86 -29.58
C GLU A 445 10.13 11.68 -28.07
N LEU A 446 9.79 12.75 -27.33
CA LEU A 446 9.46 12.66 -25.91
C LEU A 446 8.15 11.91 -25.70
N GLU A 447 7.10 12.29 -26.42
CA GLU A 447 5.78 11.66 -26.41
C GLU A 447 5.90 10.15 -26.65
N ASP A 448 6.59 9.72 -27.71
CA ASP A 448 6.75 8.30 -28.03
C ASP A 448 7.55 7.53 -26.97
N GLN A 449 8.66 8.08 -26.45
CA GLN A 449 9.41 7.47 -25.36
C GLN A 449 8.57 7.31 -24.08
N THR A 450 7.57 8.16 -23.87
CA THR A 450 6.70 8.12 -22.68
C THR A 450 5.54 7.16 -22.82
N ASP A 451 4.94 7.05 -24.00
CA ASP A 451 3.97 6.00 -24.31
C ASP A 451 4.64 4.62 -24.23
N VAL A 452 5.85 4.46 -24.79
CA VAL A 452 6.63 3.20 -24.71
C VAL A 452 6.91 2.78 -23.27
N ARG A 453 7.29 3.72 -22.38
CA ARG A 453 7.52 3.41 -20.95
C ARG A 453 6.24 3.20 -20.16
N ALA A 454 5.15 3.89 -20.51
CA ALA A 454 3.84 3.67 -19.88
C ALA A 454 3.28 2.29 -20.25
N ASP A 455 3.34 1.91 -21.53
CA ASP A 455 3.00 0.56 -22.00
C ASP A 455 3.87 -0.50 -21.32
N ASP A 456 5.13 -0.20 -20.98
CA ASP A 456 5.98 -1.14 -20.24
C ASP A 456 5.47 -1.42 -18.82
N ILE A 457 4.91 -0.42 -18.10
CA ILE A 457 4.31 -0.64 -16.77
C ILE A 457 3.08 -1.56 -16.89
N ILE A 458 2.22 -1.33 -17.89
CA ILE A 458 1.08 -2.21 -18.18
C ILE A 458 1.56 -3.63 -18.56
N ARG A 459 2.68 -3.75 -19.29
CA ARG A 459 3.34 -5.02 -19.59
C ARG A 459 3.82 -5.74 -18.33
N LYS A 460 4.44 -5.04 -17.37
CA LYS A 460 4.82 -5.63 -16.07
C LYS A 460 3.59 -6.10 -15.29
N CYS A 461 2.50 -5.32 -15.27
CA CYS A 461 1.24 -5.72 -14.65
C CYS A 461 0.67 -6.99 -15.31
N SER A 462 0.68 -7.08 -16.65
CA SER A 462 0.26 -8.28 -17.38
C SER A 462 1.08 -9.52 -16.99
N VAL A 463 2.41 -9.39 -16.94
CA VAL A 463 3.33 -10.50 -16.60
C VAL A 463 3.16 -10.95 -15.13
N LEU A 464 3.02 -9.99 -14.21
CA LEU A 464 2.71 -10.24 -12.79
C LEU A 464 1.41 -11.04 -12.64
N LEU A 465 0.34 -10.59 -13.32
CA LEU A 465 -0.99 -11.19 -13.26
C LEU A 465 -1.01 -12.59 -13.89
N GLN A 466 -0.34 -12.80 -15.03
CA GLN A 466 -0.21 -14.10 -15.68
C GLN A 466 0.48 -15.11 -14.75
N GLU A 467 1.70 -14.83 -14.30
CA GLU A 467 2.48 -15.73 -13.44
C GLU A 467 1.74 -16.07 -12.14
N TYR A 468 1.12 -15.07 -11.50
CA TYR A 468 0.39 -15.25 -10.25
C TYR A 468 -0.86 -16.13 -10.43
N THR A 469 -1.71 -15.79 -11.40
CA THR A 469 -2.99 -16.49 -11.59
C THR A 469 -2.80 -17.89 -12.17
N GLU A 470 -1.77 -18.10 -12.99
CA GLU A 470 -1.35 -19.43 -13.43
C GLU A 470 -0.92 -20.28 -12.25
N ARG A 471 0.14 -19.89 -11.52
CA ARG A 471 0.67 -20.68 -10.39
C ARG A 471 -0.36 -20.95 -9.29
N LEU A 472 -1.13 -19.94 -8.88
CA LEU A 472 -2.14 -20.13 -7.83
C LEU A 472 -3.27 -21.06 -8.32
N GLY A 473 -3.72 -20.90 -9.57
CA GLY A 473 -4.68 -21.82 -10.19
C GLY A 473 -4.14 -23.25 -10.34
N GLU A 474 -2.85 -23.42 -10.63
CA GLU A 474 -2.20 -24.73 -10.71
C GLU A 474 -2.10 -25.42 -9.35
N SER A 475 -1.73 -24.66 -8.32
CA SER A 475 -1.51 -25.17 -6.96
C SER A 475 -2.82 -25.61 -6.29
N LEU A 476 -3.92 -24.94 -6.62
CA LEU A 476 -5.24 -25.20 -6.02
C LEU A 476 -6.11 -26.16 -6.83
N HIS A 477 -5.92 -26.26 -8.15
CA HIS A 477 -6.81 -27.02 -9.03
C HIS A 477 -6.06 -27.85 -10.09
N SER A 478 -6.19 -29.18 -9.95
CA SER A 478 -5.76 -30.20 -10.92
C SER A 478 -6.70 -30.32 -12.14
N SER A 479 -7.94 -29.85 -12.01
CA SER A 479 -8.93 -29.79 -13.09
C SER A 479 -8.81 -28.45 -13.83
N VAL A 480 -8.50 -28.51 -15.14
CA VAL A 480 -8.37 -27.31 -16.00
C VAL A 480 -9.63 -26.44 -15.93
N ARG A 481 -10.82 -27.04 -15.96
CA ARG A 481 -12.10 -26.31 -15.91
C ARG A 481 -12.31 -25.57 -14.59
N ASP A 482 -11.90 -26.17 -13.48
CA ASP A 482 -12.06 -25.55 -12.16
C ASP A 482 -10.98 -24.49 -11.92
N ARG A 483 -9.77 -24.70 -12.48
CA ARG A 483 -8.70 -23.70 -12.59
C ARG A 483 -9.14 -22.47 -13.38
N GLU A 484 -9.66 -22.64 -14.60
CA GLU A 484 -10.19 -21.54 -15.44
C GLU A 484 -11.25 -20.73 -14.69
N LYS A 485 -12.20 -21.42 -14.04
CA LYS A 485 -13.27 -20.78 -13.26
C LYS A 485 -12.72 -20.04 -12.03
N PHE A 486 -11.74 -20.62 -11.34
CA PHE A 486 -11.07 -19.97 -10.20
C PHE A 486 -10.32 -18.72 -10.67
N GLN A 487 -9.50 -18.83 -11.72
CA GLN A 487 -8.75 -17.72 -12.32
C GLN A 487 -9.68 -16.58 -12.78
N GLN A 488 -10.80 -16.90 -13.42
CA GLN A 488 -11.85 -15.92 -13.73
C GLN A 488 -12.36 -15.21 -12.47
N THR A 489 -12.75 -15.97 -11.45
CA THR A 489 -13.31 -15.41 -10.19
C THR A 489 -12.29 -14.53 -9.48
N LEU A 490 -11.04 -14.99 -9.40
CA LEU A 490 -9.88 -14.28 -8.86
C LEU A 490 -9.62 -12.98 -9.60
N LEU A 491 -9.53 -12.99 -10.93
CA LEU A 491 -9.30 -11.78 -11.74
C LEU A 491 -10.45 -10.76 -11.61
N GLN A 492 -11.68 -11.23 -11.47
CA GLN A 492 -12.83 -10.36 -11.19
C GLN A 492 -12.74 -9.72 -9.80
N GLY A 493 -12.33 -10.49 -8.78
CA GLY A 493 -12.02 -9.97 -7.45
C GLY A 493 -10.88 -8.95 -7.45
N VAL A 494 -9.76 -9.27 -8.10
CA VAL A 494 -8.59 -8.38 -8.24
C VAL A 494 -8.99 -7.07 -8.91
N ALA A 495 -9.76 -7.11 -10.00
CA ALA A 495 -10.26 -5.91 -10.66
C ALA A 495 -11.21 -5.08 -9.78
N ALA A 496 -12.04 -5.75 -8.97
CA ALA A 496 -12.96 -5.10 -8.04
C ALA A 496 -12.22 -4.40 -6.88
N PHE A 497 -11.23 -5.07 -6.28
CA PHE A 497 -10.31 -4.47 -5.31
C PHE A 497 -9.55 -3.32 -5.96
N THR A 498 -8.88 -3.54 -7.09
CA THR A 498 -8.12 -2.51 -7.83
C THR A 498 -8.93 -1.24 -8.05
N GLY A 499 -10.18 -1.36 -8.52
CA GLY A 499 -11.05 -0.21 -8.73
C GLY A 499 -11.47 0.50 -7.43
N CYS A 500 -11.69 -0.22 -6.32
CA CYS A 500 -11.99 0.40 -5.03
C CYS A 500 -10.76 1.11 -4.45
N GLU A 501 -9.59 0.47 -4.51
CA GLU A 501 -8.32 1.02 -4.03
C GLU A 501 -7.89 2.24 -4.86
N MET A 502 -8.00 2.21 -6.20
CA MET A 502 -7.70 3.38 -7.04
C MET A 502 -8.60 4.59 -6.73
N LEU A 503 -9.81 4.39 -6.19
CA LEU A 503 -10.61 5.48 -5.63
C LEU A 503 -10.11 5.86 -4.23
N ALA A 504 -9.90 4.90 -3.33
CA ALA A 504 -9.41 5.16 -1.97
C ALA A 504 -8.14 6.01 -1.93
N TRP A 505 -7.18 5.71 -2.79
CA TRP A 505 -5.86 6.38 -2.88
C TRP A 505 -5.85 7.73 -3.62
N VAL A 506 -6.98 8.14 -4.21
CA VAL A 506 -7.09 9.38 -5.03
C VAL A 506 -8.19 10.32 -4.55
N ILE A 507 -9.26 9.81 -3.94
CA ILE A 507 -10.37 10.60 -3.37
C ILE A 507 -10.57 10.38 -1.86
N GLY A 508 -9.77 9.54 -1.22
CA GLY A 508 -9.87 9.21 0.20
C GLY A 508 -8.81 9.83 1.11
N PRO A 509 -8.71 9.34 2.36
CA PRO A 509 -7.66 9.74 3.29
C PRO A 509 -6.25 9.25 2.93
N PRO A 510 -6.04 7.98 2.48
CA PRO A 510 -4.83 7.59 1.78
C PRO A 510 -4.74 8.43 0.50
N HIS A 511 -3.67 9.18 0.37
CA HIS A 511 -3.47 10.10 -0.75
C HIS A 511 -1.98 10.23 -0.95
N MET A 512 -1.52 9.95 -2.17
CA MET A 512 -0.11 10.04 -2.51
C MET A 512 0.21 11.47 -2.94
N ASP A 513 0.87 12.24 -2.06
CA ASP A 513 1.18 13.66 -2.29
C ASP A 513 1.92 13.93 -3.62
N PHE A 514 2.65 12.94 -4.17
CA PHE A 514 3.26 13.04 -5.51
C PHE A 514 2.24 13.25 -6.64
N MET A 515 0.98 12.88 -6.43
CA MET A 515 -0.13 13.04 -7.38
C MET A 515 -0.64 14.48 -7.48
N ASP A 516 -0.40 15.34 -6.49
CA ASP A 516 -0.90 16.74 -6.51
C ASP A 516 -0.22 17.58 -7.59
N SER A 517 1.03 17.23 -7.92
CA SER A 517 1.74 17.76 -9.09
C SER A 517 1.17 17.31 -10.44
N SER A 518 0.13 16.46 -10.49
CA SER A 518 -0.48 15.96 -11.73
C SER A 518 -2.00 15.70 -11.63
N PRO A 519 -2.84 16.76 -11.59
CA PRO A 519 -4.29 16.60 -11.64
C PRO A 519 -4.88 15.80 -12.82
N PRO A 520 -4.29 15.82 -14.04
CA PRO A 520 -4.74 14.93 -15.12
C PRO A 520 -4.58 13.45 -14.79
N ALA A 521 -3.51 13.07 -14.09
CA ALA A 521 -3.31 11.69 -13.62
C ALA A 521 -4.35 11.30 -12.56
N GLN A 522 -4.66 12.18 -11.60
CA GLN A 522 -5.73 11.92 -10.62
C GLN A 522 -7.07 11.64 -11.32
N VAL A 523 -7.41 12.45 -12.32
CA VAL A 523 -8.65 12.28 -13.13
C VAL A 523 -8.66 10.96 -13.89
N ASP A 524 -7.54 10.57 -14.52
CA ASP A 524 -7.47 9.30 -15.23
C ASP A 524 -7.48 8.08 -14.31
N CYS A 525 -6.89 8.15 -13.12
CA CYS A 525 -7.04 7.10 -12.10
C CYS A 525 -8.51 6.85 -11.76
N VAL A 526 -9.29 7.91 -11.53
CA VAL A 526 -10.74 7.79 -11.26
C VAL A 526 -11.48 7.23 -12.49
N ARG A 527 -11.11 7.62 -13.72
CA ARG A 527 -11.71 7.05 -14.95
C ARG A 527 -11.45 5.55 -15.06
N THR A 528 -10.20 5.11 -14.86
CA THR A 528 -9.81 3.70 -14.89
C THR A 528 -10.52 2.90 -13.82
N ALA A 529 -10.58 3.43 -12.58
CA ALA A 529 -11.29 2.81 -11.47
C ALA A 529 -12.80 2.62 -11.76
N LEU A 530 -13.47 3.66 -12.25
CA LEU A 530 -14.86 3.58 -12.69
C LEU A 530 -15.04 2.57 -13.84
N HIS A 531 -14.13 2.55 -14.81
CA HIS A 531 -14.19 1.61 -15.94
C HIS A 531 -14.03 0.14 -15.49
N LEU A 532 -13.11 -0.14 -14.57
CA LEU A 532 -12.94 -1.45 -13.94
C LEU A 532 -14.21 -1.88 -13.22
N LEU A 533 -14.73 -1.09 -12.27
CA LEU A 533 -15.89 -1.45 -11.46
C LEU A 533 -17.16 -1.65 -12.30
N ARG A 534 -17.32 -0.88 -13.39
CA ARG A 534 -18.40 -1.04 -14.37
C ARG A 534 -18.31 -2.32 -15.21
N HIS A 535 -17.12 -2.90 -15.38
CA HIS A 535 -16.87 -3.93 -16.39
C HIS A 535 -16.15 -5.19 -15.89
N MET A 536 -15.77 -5.27 -14.61
CA MET A 536 -15.09 -6.42 -13.98
C MET A 536 -15.73 -7.76 -14.34
N GLN A 537 -17.07 -7.85 -14.36
CA GLN A 537 -17.85 -9.04 -14.72
C GLN A 537 -17.65 -9.54 -16.16
N ARG A 538 -16.96 -8.78 -17.02
CA ARG A 538 -16.60 -9.15 -18.40
C ARG A 538 -15.22 -9.82 -18.51
N ILE A 539 -14.42 -9.78 -17.45
CA ILE A 539 -13.08 -10.37 -17.43
C ILE A 539 -13.21 -11.89 -17.38
N VAL A 540 -12.57 -12.59 -18.31
CA VAL A 540 -12.37 -14.06 -18.25
C VAL A 540 -10.90 -14.46 -18.25
N CYS A 541 -10.00 -13.58 -18.70
CA CYS A 541 -8.56 -13.80 -18.76
C CYS A 541 -7.77 -12.52 -18.39
N VAL A 542 -6.45 -12.63 -18.19
CA VAL A 542 -5.60 -11.48 -17.85
C VAL A 542 -5.66 -10.41 -18.94
N GLU A 543 -5.74 -10.84 -20.20
CA GLU A 543 -5.78 -9.96 -21.36
C GLU A 543 -7.03 -9.08 -21.37
N ASP A 544 -8.15 -9.52 -20.79
CA ASP A 544 -9.35 -8.69 -20.64
C ASP A 544 -9.20 -7.64 -19.55
N LEU A 545 -8.57 -7.98 -18.42
CA LEU A 545 -8.22 -7.00 -17.40
C LEU A 545 -7.27 -5.95 -17.97
N VAL A 546 -6.20 -6.38 -18.65
CA VAL A 546 -5.24 -5.47 -19.31
C VAL A 546 -5.91 -4.58 -20.37
N ARG A 547 -6.88 -5.09 -21.14
CA ARG A 547 -7.69 -4.29 -22.09
C ARG A 547 -8.58 -3.25 -21.42
N LEU A 548 -9.05 -3.49 -20.18
CA LEU A 548 -9.79 -2.49 -19.40
C LEU A 548 -8.86 -1.44 -18.78
N LEU A 549 -7.63 -1.82 -18.42
CA LEU A 549 -6.60 -0.92 -17.88
C LEU A 549 -6.03 0.03 -18.95
N HIS A 550 -5.79 -0.47 -20.16
CA HIS A 550 -5.33 0.34 -21.28
C HIS A 550 -5.92 -0.15 -22.61
N PRO A 551 -7.06 0.42 -23.06
CA PRO A 551 -7.78 -0.03 -24.25
C PRO A 551 -7.01 0.06 -25.58
N THR A 552 -5.85 0.70 -25.59
CA THR A 552 -4.92 0.83 -26.73
C THR A 552 -3.77 -0.19 -26.72
N TYR A 553 -3.54 -0.88 -25.60
CA TYR A 553 -2.44 -1.82 -25.43
C TYR A 553 -2.44 -2.90 -26.52
N GLY A 554 -1.25 -3.17 -27.08
CA GLY A 554 -1.05 -4.11 -28.19
C GLY A 554 -1.50 -3.63 -29.57
N LYS A 555 -2.44 -2.69 -29.71
CA LYS A 555 -2.93 -2.21 -31.02
C LYS A 555 -1.87 -1.47 -31.82
N ASN A 556 -1.02 -0.72 -31.13
CA ASN A 556 0.09 0.03 -31.74
C ASN A 556 1.25 -0.89 -32.16
N VAL A 557 1.37 -2.10 -31.60
CA VAL A 557 2.51 -3.01 -31.85
C VAL A 557 2.46 -3.57 -33.28
N SER A 558 1.29 -4.02 -33.75
CA SER A 558 1.11 -4.49 -35.14
C SER A 558 1.47 -3.39 -36.15
N GLN A 559 0.94 -2.18 -35.97
CA GLN A 559 1.18 -1.07 -36.91
C GLN A 559 2.65 -0.60 -36.91
N ARG A 560 3.39 -0.75 -35.80
CA ARG A 560 4.82 -0.43 -35.74
C ARG A 560 5.69 -1.49 -36.44
N GLN A 561 5.30 -2.76 -36.46
CA GLN A 561 6.02 -3.79 -37.23
C GLN A 561 5.80 -3.68 -38.75
N ASP A 562 4.59 -3.34 -39.18
CA ASP A 562 4.29 -3.09 -40.61
C ASP A 562 5.11 -1.88 -41.14
N ASN A 563 5.20 -0.79 -40.37
CA ASN A 563 5.97 0.40 -40.76
C ASN A 563 7.50 0.15 -40.78
N LEU A 564 8.04 -0.75 -39.94
CA LEU A 564 9.46 -1.10 -39.93
C LEU A 564 9.87 -2.12 -41.00
N THR A 565 8.91 -2.64 -41.79
CA THR A 565 9.16 -3.59 -42.89
C THR A 565 8.71 -3.05 -44.26
N GLY A 566 8.22 -1.81 -44.31
CA GLY A 566 7.56 -1.24 -45.49
C GLY A 566 8.41 -0.44 -46.48
N ASP A 567 9.65 -0.04 -46.13
CA ASP A 567 10.42 0.97 -46.88
C ASP A 567 11.78 0.48 -47.43
N ASP A 568 11.84 -0.80 -47.83
CA ASP A 568 13.02 -1.41 -48.48
C ASP A 568 12.71 -1.83 -49.94
N SER A 569 11.87 -1.06 -50.64
CA SER A 569 11.56 -1.27 -52.07
C SER A 569 11.05 -0.04 -52.85
N LYS A 570 11.96 0.84 -53.28
CA LYS A 570 11.74 1.79 -54.39
C LYS A 570 13.03 2.28 -55.06
#